data_AF-A0A3D2BPI6-F1
#
_entry.id   AF-A0A3D2BPI6-F1
#
_cell.length_a   1.000
_cell.length_b   1.000
_cell.length_c   1.000
_cell.angle_alpha   90.00
_cell.angle_beta   90.00
_cell.angle_gamma   90.00
#
_symmetry.space_group_name_H-M   'P 1'
#
loop_
_entity.id
_entity.type
_entity.pdbx_description
1 polymer ?
#
loop_
_entity_poly.entity_id
_entity_poly.type
_entity_poly.pdbx_seq_one_letter_code
_entity_poly.pdbx_strand_id
1 'polypeptide(L)' 'MSETAPRRFPAAELEDFISRALTNVGLPARDATDCGRLMVASDLAGFHTHGIFRLTQYM' A
#
# COMPACT_ATOMS: atom_id res chain seq x y z
N MET A 1 -15.68 5.70 21.10
CA MET A 1 -14.83 5.20 20.01
C MET A 1 -13.52 4.78 20.65
N SER A 2 -13.18 3.49 20.66
CA SER A 2 -11.94 3.03 21.29
C SER A 2 -10.76 3.56 20.47
N GLU A 3 -10.01 4.50 21.03
CA GLU A 3 -8.85 5.11 20.38
C GLU A 3 -7.72 4.09 20.38
N THR A 4 -7.60 3.34 19.27
CA THR A 4 -6.52 2.38 19.11
C THR A 4 -5.27 3.15 18.70
N ALA A 5 -4.20 3.06 19.48
CA ALA A 5 -2.93 3.68 19.13
C ALA A 5 -2.48 3.23 17.72
N PRO A 6 -1.94 4.15 16.90
CA PRO A 6 -1.55 3.82 15.53
C PRO A 6 -0.45 2.75 15.52
N ARG A 7 -0.70 1.67 14.78
CA ARG A 7 0.28 0.61 14.56
C ARG A 7 1.22 1.00 13.41
N ARG A 8 2.52 0.84 13.63
CA ARG A 8 3.55 1.04 12.60
C ARG A 8 3.88 -0.29 11.93
N PHE A 9 4.14 -0.22 10.63
CA PHE A 9 4.56 -1.35 9.81
C PHE A 9 5.87 -0.99 9.07
N PRO A 10 6.78 -1.94 8.87
CA PRO A 10 7.94 -1.74 7.99
C PRO A 10 7.51 -1.41 6.56
N ALA A 11 8.19 -0.47 5.91
CA ALA A 11 7.88 -0.07 4.53
C ALA A 11 7.89 -1.27 3.57
N ALA A 12 8.91 -2.12 3.64
CA ALA A 12 9.02 -3.30 2.79
C ALA A 12 7.88 -4.31 2.97
N GLU A 13 7.36 -4.46 4.20
CA GLU A 13 6.20 -5.34 4.46
C GLU A 13 4.93 -4.77 3.82
N LEU A 14 4.77 -3.44 3.85
CA LEU A 14 3.64 -2.76 3.23
C LEU A 14 3.71 -2.79 1.70
N GLU A 15 4.91 -2.65 1.12
CA GLU A 15 5.15 -2.80 -0.32
C GLU A 15 4.79 -4.22 -0.80
N ASP A 16 5.23 -5.27 -0.09
CA ASP A 16 4.89 -6.67 -0.42
C ASP A 16 3.38 -6.92 -0.29
N PHE A 17 2.75 -6.41 0.77
CA PHE A 17 1.31 -6.54 0.96
C PHE A 17 0.52 -5.95 -0.22
N ILE A 18 0.85 -4.71 -0.61
CA ILE A 18 0.17 -4.02 -1.73
C ILE A 18 0.43 -4.77 -3.04
N SER A 19 1.67 -5.18 -3.30
CA SER A 19 2.03 -5.93 -4.51
C SER A 19 1.22 -7.22 -4.60
N ARG A 20 1.16 -8.00 -3.52
CA ARG A 20 0.40 -9.25 -3.48
C ARG A 20 -1.10 -9.04 -3.65
N ALA A 21 -1.67 -8.00 -3.04
CA ALA A 21 -3.08 -7.66 -3.20
C ALA A 21 -3.43 -7.36 -4.67
N LEU A 22 -2.60 -6.54 -5.33
CA LEU A 22 -2.79 -6.19 -6.74
C LEU A 22 -2.55 -7.36 -7.69
N THR A 23 -1.54 -8.19 -7.43
CA THR A 23 -1.33 -9.43 -8.20
C THR A 23 -2.53 -10.38 -8.07
N ASN A 24 -3.14 -10.47 -6.88
CA ASN A 24 -4.29 -11.35 -6.65
C ASN A 24 -5.54 -10.94 -7.46
N VAL A 25 -5.67 -9.66 -7.82
CA VAL A 25 -6.76 -9.17 -8.70
C VAL A 25 -6.37 -9.11 -10.18
N GLY A 26 -5.22 -9.68 -10.54
CA GLY A 26 -4.81 -9.88 -11.94
C GLY A 26 -3.80 -8.88 -12.50
N LEU A 27 -3.26 -7.97 -11.68
CA LEU A 27 -2.20 -7.06 -12.13
C LEU A 27 -0.87 -7.82 -12.33
N PRO A 28 -0.12 -7.59 -13.43
CA PRO A 28 1.19 -8.20 -13.61
C PRO A 28 2.13 -7.91 -12.43
N ALA A 29 2.90 -8.92 -11.99
CA ALA A 29 3.71 -8.85 -10.77
C ALA A 29 4.69 -7.65 -10.75
N ARG A 30 5.26 -7.31 -11.91
CA ARG A 30 6.15 -6.14 -12.04
C ARG A 30 5.41 -4.84 -11.78
N ASP A 31 4.24 -4.66 -12.37
CA ASP A 31 3.43 -3.45 -12.22
C ASP A 31 2.89 -3.35 -10.79
N ALA A 32 2.51 -4.49 -10.18
CA ALA A 32 2.10 -4.56 -8.79
C ALA A 32 3.23 -4.17 -7.81
N THR A 33 4.47 -4.57 -8.10
CA THR A 33 5.66 -4.17 -7.32
C THR A 33 5.88 -2.66 -7.41
N ASP A 34 5.77 -2.08 -8.61
CA ASP A 34 5.91 -0.64 -8.81
C ASP A 34 4.81 0.15 -8.08
N CYS A 35 3.55 -0.33 -8.14
CA CYS A 35 2.44 0.23 -7.38
C CYS A 35 2.69 0.20 -5.86
N GLY A 36 3.17 -0.93 -5.33
CA GLY A 36 3.52 -1.07 -3.91
C GLY A 36 4.54 -0.03 -3.48
N ARG A 37 5.66 0.09 -4.21
CA ARG A 37 6.70 1.09 -3.94
C ARG A 37 6.18 2.52 -3.99
N LEU A 38 5.38 2.88 -5.00
CA LEU A 38 4.88 4.25 -5.17
C LEU A 38 3.85 4.64 -4.09
N MET A 39 2.97 3.71 -3.69
CA MET A 39 2.02 3.97 -2.61
C MET A 39 2.75 4.16 -1.28
N VAL A 40 3.70 3.29 -0.94
CA VAL A 40 4.46 3.42 0.32
C VAL A 40 5.33 4.68 0.34
N ALA A 41 5.96 5.02 -0.79
CA ALA A 41 6.68 6.29 -0.93
C ALA A 41 5.77 7.50 -0.70
N SER A 42 4.52 7.45 -1.19
CA SER A 42 3.53 8.51 -0.97
C SER A 42 3.14 8.63 0.51
N ASP A 43 2.94 7.52 1.21
CA ASP A 43 2.66 7.53 2.65
C ASP A 43 3.82 8.09 3.47
N LEU A 44 5.06 7.69 3.16
CA LEU A 44 6.26 8.20 3.82
C LEU A 44 6.48 9.70 3.56
N ALA A 45 6.07 10.20 2.40
CA ALA A 45 6.11 11.62 2.06
C ALA A 45 4.95 12.43 2.65
N GLY A 46 3.98 11.80 3.33
CA GLY A 46 2.80 12.45 3.91
C GLY A 46 1.66 12.71 2.91
N PHE A 47 1.76 12.20 1.68
CA PHE A 47 0.72 12.29 0.65
C PHE A 47 -0.26 11.11 0.76
N HIS A 48 -0.95 11.00 1.89
CA HIS A 48 -1.79 9.84 2.23
C HIS A 48 -2.89 9.54 1.20
N THR A 49 -3.39 10.55 0.47
CA THR A 49 -4.37 10.37 -0.61
C THR A 49 -3.83 9.61 -1.82
N HIS A 50 -2.52 9.40 -1.89
CA HIS A 50 -1.82 8.66 -2.94
C HIS A 50 -1.14 7.37 -2.43
N GLY A 51 -1.23 7.10 -1.11
CA GLY A 51 -0.65 5.92 -0.49
C GLY A 51 -1.56 4.71 -0.47
N ILE A 52 -1.40 3.85 0.54
CA ILE A 52 -2.21 2.62 0.68
C ILE A 52 -3.71 2.89 0.78
N PHE A 53 -4.12 4.11 1.15
CA PHE A 53 -5.50 4.56 1.11
C PHE A 53 -6.19 4.30 -0.25
N ARG A 54 -5.43 4.33 -1.35
CA ARG A 54 -5.94 4.07 -2.71
C ARG A 54 -6.18 2.59 -3.00
N LEU A 55 -5.55 1.69 -2.26
CA LEU A 55 -5.64 0.25 -2.52
C LEU A 55 -7.08 -0.26 -2.50
N THR A 56 -7.90 0.20 -1.55
CA THR A 56 -9.31 -0.20 -1.44
C THR A 56 -10.17 0.20 -2.63
N GLN A 57 -9.74 1.19 -3.42
CA GLN A 57 -10.43 1.62 -4.64
C GLN A 57 -10.02 0.80 -5.86
N TYR A 58 -8.93 0.02 -5.76
CA TYR A 58 -8.43 -0.86 -6.81
C TYR A 58 -8.87 -2.32 -6.65
N MET A 59 -9.41 -2.68 -5.49
CA MET A 59 -10.01 -3.99 -5.19
C MET A 59 -11.49 -3.99 -5.54
#